data_AF-A0A529LI73-F1
#
_entry.id   AF-A0A529LI73-F1
#
_cell.length_a   1.000
_cell.length_b   1.000
_cell.length_c   1.000
_cell.angle_alpha   90.00
_cell.angle_beta   90.00
_cell.angle_gamma   90.00
#
_symmetry.space_group_name_H-M   'P 1'
#
loop_
_entity.id
_entity.type
_entity.pdbx_description
1 polymer ?
#
loop_
_entity_poly.entity_id
_entity_poly.type
_entity_poly.pdbx_seq_one_letter_code
_entity_poly.pdbx_strand_id
1 'polypeptide(L)'
;MLPPLTPAEEKLLLRYADPEAPTVDVDNLPAKTLMSLLDNAEFHGVLPIMLRKLSGDAQLPSDQELGDKLEDLRQKATIATGQSMLLKYHGDRIMKGLAADNIPARIVKGPVFARKLYR
;
A
#
# COMPACT_ATOMS: atom_id res chain seq x y z
N MET A 1 2.13 0.65 19.04
CA MET A 1 3.58 0.56 18.74
C MET A 1 3.76 -0.57 17.74
N LEU A 2 4.67 -0.43 16.78
CA LEU A 2 4.91 -1.51 15.80
C LEU A 2 5.50 -2.73 16.49
N PRO A 3 5.16 -3.95 16.05
CA PRO A 3 5.84 -5.15 16.51
C PRO A 3 7.32 -5.06 16.10
N PRO A 4 8.25 -5.29 17.04
CA PRO A 4 9.68 -5.20 16.74
C PRO A 4 10.09 -6.28 15.75
N LEU A 5 10.99 -5.93 14.85
CA LEU A 5 11.59 -6.86 13.89
C LEU A 5 13.05 -7.10 14.28
N THR A 6 13.52 -8.31 14.10
CA THR A 6 14.95 -8.62 14.11
C THR A 6 15.63 -8.04 12.86
N PRO A 7 16.95 -7.84 12.86
CA PRO A 7 17.67 -7.35 11.67
C PRO A 7 17.47 -8.20 10.41
N ALA A 8 17.19 -9.50 10.56
CA ALA A 8 16.86 -10.39 9.45
C ALA A 8 15.46 -10.11 8.89
N GLU A 9 14.47 -9.90 9.76
CA GLU A 9 13.10 -9.56 9.40
C GLU A 9 13.00 -8.15 8.79
N GLU A 10 13.80 -7.20 9.25
CA GLU A 10 13.91 -5.87 8.63
C GLU A 10 14.42 -5.96 7.18
N LYS A 11 15.49 -6.73 6.95
CA LYS A 11 15.99 -6.99 5.59
C LYS A 11 14.94 -7.69 4.72
N LEU A 12 14.15 -8.57 5.32
CA LEU A 12 13.06 -9.24 4.63
C LEU A 12 11.96 -8.26 4.23
N LEU A 13 11.58 -7.34 5.11
CA LEU A 13 10.63 -6.27 4.82
C LEU A 13 11.13 -5.39 3.67
N LEU A 14 12.41 -5.02 3.65
CA LEU A 14 13.01 -4.26 2.55
C LEU A 14 12.90 -5.01 1.21
N ARG A 15 13.09 -6.33 1.21
CA ARG A 15 12.88 -7.16 -0.01
C ARG A 15 11.42 -7.23 -0.44
N TYR A 16 10.48 -7.23 0.50
CA TYR A 16 9.05 -7.11 0.16
C TYR A 16 8.70 -5.73 -0.40
N ALA A 17 9.35 -4.68 0.11
CA ALA A 17 9.14 -3.30 -0.32
C ALA A 17 9.69 -3.01 -1.73
N ASP A 18 10.71 -3.73 -2.16
CA ASP A 18 11.30 -3.59 -3.50
C ASP A 18 10.41 -4.26 -4.56
N PRO A 19 9.78 -3.52 -5.50
CA PRO A 19 8.94 -4.12 -6.55
C PRO A 19 9.69 -5.07 -7.48
N GLU A 20 10.99 -4.85 -7.69
CA GLU A 20 11.83 -5.59 -8.63
C GLU A 20 12.49 -6.82 -7.97
N ALA A 21 12.52 -6.86 -6.63
CA ALA A 21 13.07 -8.01 -5.93
C ALA A 21 12.21 -9.27 -6.17
N PRO A 22 12.85 -10.46 -6.34
CA PRO A 22 12.14 -11.73 -6.46
C PRO A 22 11.16 -11.97 -5.31
N THR A 23 10.12 -12.76 -5.57
CA THR A 23 9.23 -13.26 -4.51
C THR A 23 10.06 -13.96 -3.44
N VAL A 24 9.77 -13.62 -2.19
CA VAL A 24 10.42 -14.23 -1.04
C VAL A 24 9.70 -15.54 -0.77
N ASP A 25 10.47 -16.61 -0.70
CA ASP A 25 10.00 -17.91 -0.27
C ASP A 25 9.46 -17.82 1.18
N VAL A 26 8.16 -18.03 1.33
CA VAL A 26 7.41 -17.90 2.59
C VAL A 26 7.30 -19.22 3.34
N ASP A 27 7.76 -20.31 2.73
CA ASP A 27 7.45 -21.69 3.13
C ASP A 27 8.03 -22.03 4.52
N ASN A 28 9.01 -21.24 4.97
CA ASN A 28 9.67 -21.40 6.27
C ASN A 28 9.41 -20.24 7.24
N LEU A 29 8.58 -19.26 6.89
CA LEU A 29 8.37 -18.09 7.72
C LEU A 29 7.25 -18.34 8.74
N PRO A 30 7.49 -18.19 10.06
CA PRO A 30 6.42 -18.34 11.05
C PRO A 30 5.28 -17.35 10.80
N ALA A 31 4.03 -17.79 10.95
CA ALA A 31 2.85 -16.94 10.76
C ALA A 31 2.92 -15.64 11.60
N LYS A 32 3.40 -15.73 12.84
CA LYS A 32 3.61 -14.56 13.72
C LYS A 32 4.62 -13.55 13.17
N THR A 33 5.71 -14.02 12.55
CA THR A 33 6.67 -13.14 11.88
C THR A 33 6.01 -12.48 10.68
N LEU A 34 5.27 -13.24 9.86
CA LEU A 34 4.55 -12.67 8.72
C LEU A 34 3.50 -11.63 9.15
N MET A 35 2.77 -11.87 10.23
CA MET A 35 1.83 -10.90 10.82
C MET A 35 2.53 -9.61 11.24
N SER A 36 3.72 -9.72 11.84
CA SER A 36 4.53 -8.57 12.27
C SER A 36 5.06 -7.78 11.07
N LEU A 37 5.48 -8.48 10.01
CA LEU A 37 5.90 -7.84 8.76
C LEU A 37 4.74 -7.12 8.07
N LEU A 38 3.53 -7.68 8.08
CA LEU A 38 2.34 -7.02 7.52
C LEU A 38 2.02 -5.71 8.25
N ASP A 39 2.10 -5.68 9.59
CA ASP A 39 1.88 -4.45 10.38
C ASP A 39 2.93 -3.38 10.07
N ASN A 40 4.20 -3.79 9.95
CA ASN A 40 5.27 -2.88 9.57
C ASN A 40 5.11 -2.40 8.11
N ALA A 41 4.70 -3.28 7.21
CA ALA A 41 4.47 -2.94 5.80
C ALA A 41 3.34 -1.93 5.63
N GLU A 42 2.25 -2.07 6.39
CA GLU A 42 1.15 -1.10 6.42
C GLU A 42 1.64 0.26 6.90
N PHE A 43 2.34 0.30 8.03
CA PHE A 43 2.85 1.53 8.60
C PHE A 43 3.84 2.27 7.70
N HIS A 44 4.72 1.53 7.02
CA HIS A 44 5.71 2.10 6.10
C HIS A 44 5.16 2.36 4.68
N GLY A 45 3.88 2.06 4.43
CA GLY A 45 3.24 2.33 3.14
C GLY A 45 3.67 1.41 2.00
N VAL A 46 4.21 0.23 2.31
CA VAL A 46 4.68 -0.78 1.34
C VAL A 46 3.78 -2.01 1.26
N LEU A 47 2.70 -2.05 2.06
CA LEU A 47 1.72 -3.13 2.08
C LEU A 47 1.18 -3.54 0.69
N PRO A 48 0.83 -2.62 -0.24
CA PRO A 48 0.31 -3.03 -1.55
C PRO A 48 1.30 -3.89 -2.36
N ILE A 49 2.60 -3.59 -2.26
CA ILE A 49 3.66 -4.34 -2.94
C ILE A 49 3.80 -5.72 -2.29
N MET A 50 3.80 -5.77 -0.96
CA MET A 50 3.87 -7.01 -0.20
C MET A 50 2.68 -7.93 -0.50
N LEU A 51 1.44 -7.42 -0.45
CA LEU A 51 0.22 -8.21 -0.74
C LEU A 51 0.25 -8.82 -2.14
N ARG A 52 0.74 -8.07 -3.14
CA ARG A 52 0.91 -8.58 -4.51
C ARG A 52 1.89 -9.74 -4.58
N LYS A 53 2.98 -9.70 -3.81
CA LYS A 53 3.95 -10.80 -3.74
C LYS A 53 3.39 -12.04 -3.02
N LEU A 54 2.43 -11.84 -2.10
CA LEU A 54 1.77 -12.92 -1.35
C LEU A 54 0.52 -13.49 -2.04
N SER A 55 0.06 -12.92 -3.15
CA SER A 55 -1.13 -13.40 -3.88
C SER A 55 -0.83 -14.34 -5.06
N GLY A 56 0.45 -14.57 -5.38
CA GLY A 56 0.88 -15.49 -6.44
C GLY A 56 1.04 -16.94 -5.93
N ASP A 57 2.06 -17.64 -6.43
CA ASP A 57 2.42 -19.02 -6.01
C ASP A 57 3.06 -19.10 -4.61
N ALA A 58 2.77 -18.13 -3.74
CA ALA A 58 3.32 -18.07 -2.40
C ALA A 58 2.70 -19.18 -1.54
N GLN A 59 3.52 -20.10 -1.04
CA GLN A 59 3.11 -21.12 -0.09
C GLN A 59 3.05 -20.51 1.31
N LEU A 60 1.89 -19.97 1.65
CA LEU A 60 1.67 -19.30 2.94
C LEU A 60 1.61 -20.33 4.09
N PRO A 61 2.07 -19.96 5.29
CA PRO A 61 1.86 -20.76 6.49
C PRO A 61 0.38 -21.07 6.69
N SER A 62 0.07 -22.33 7.03
CA SER A 62 -1.29 -22.75 7.37
C SER A 62 -1.65 -22.26 8.78
N ASP A 63 -2.16 -21.04 8.85
CA ASP A 63 -2.58 -20.38 10.08
C ASP A 63 -3.86 -19.55 9.82
N GLN A 64 -4.90 -19.79 10.62
CA GLN A 64 -6.22 -19.19 10.39
C GLN A 64 -6.21 -17.67 10.62
N GLU A 65 -5.53 -17.20 11.66
CA GLU A 65 -5.48 -15.78 12.01
C GLU A 65 -4.74 -14.98 10.92
N LEU A 66 -3.63 -15.53 10.43
CA LEU A 66 -2.92 -14.98 9.28
C LEU A 66 -3.80 -14.95 8.03
N GLY A 67 -4.56 -16.02 7.77
CA GLY A 67 -5.49 -16.10 6.65
C GLY A 67 -6.56 -15.02 6.69
N ASP A 68 -7.23 -14.86 7.84
CA ASP A 68 -8.27 -13.86 8.06
C ASP A 68 -7.71 -12.43 7.90
N LYS A 69 -6.51 -12.18 8.44
CA LYS A 69 -5.83 -10.89 8.31
C LYS A 69 -5.49 -10.57 6.85
N LEU A 70 -4.97 -11.54 6.11
CA LEU A 70 -4.63 -11.33 4.70
C LEU A 70 -5.88 -11.03 3.86
N GLU A 71 -7.00 -11.69 4.14
CA GLU A 71 -8.25 -11.45 3.44
C GLU A 71 -8.79 -10.04 3.73
N ASP A 72 -8.82 -9.62 5.00
CA ASP A 72 -9.21 -8.26 5.39
C ASP A 72 -8.33 -7.20 4.72
N LEU A 73 -7.00 -7.38 4.72
CA LEU A 73 -6.06 -6.45 4.09
C LEU A 73 -6.27 -6.38 2.57
N ARG A 74 -6.53 -7.51 1.90
CA ARG A 74 -6.84 -7.54 0.46
C ARG A 74 -8.15 -6.83 0.14
N GLN A 75 -9.18 -7.03 0.96
CA GLN A 75 -10.47 -6.34 0.81
C GLN A 75 -10.30 -4.83 0.98
N LYS A 76 -9.59 -4.39 2.02
CA LYS A 76 -9.29 -2.97 2.26
C LYS A 76 -8.50 -2.35 1.11
N ALA A 77 -7.47 -3.05 0.60
CA ALA A 77 -6.68 -2.58 -0.54
C ALA A 77 -7.53 -2.43 -1.81
N THR A 78 -8.46 -3.36 -2.05
CA THR A 78 -9.40 -3.30 -3.18
C THR A 78 -10.32 -2.08 -3.07
N ILE A 79 -10.91 -1.86 -1.90
CA ILE A 79 -11.77 -0.69 -1.64
C ILE A 79 -10.98 0.61 -1.81
N ALA A 80 -9.78 0.70 -1.22
CA ALA A 80 -8.93 1.89 -1.31
C ALA A 80 -8.54 2.22 -2.76
N THR A 81 -8.27 1.19 -3.56
CA THR A 81 -8.00 1.36 -5.01
C THR A 81 -9.22 1.92 -5.73
N GLY A 82 -10.41 1.34 -5.49
CA GLY A 82 -11.66 1.84 -6.07
C GLY A 82 -11.95 3.29 -5.70
N GLN A 83 -11.78 3.67 -4.43
CA GLN A 83 -11.94 5.05 -3.96
C GLN A 83 -10.93 6.00 -4.62
N SER A 84 -9.69 5.57 -4.77
CA SER A 84 -8.65 6.36 -5.45
C SER A 84 -9.00 6.61 -6.92
N MET A 85 -9.54 5.60 -7.61
CA MET A 85 -10.01 5.74 -8.99
C MET A 85 -11.19 6.71 -9.10
N LEU A 86 -12.16 6.66 -8.18
CA LEU A 86 -13.28 7.60 -8.13
C LEU A 86 -12.81 9.04 -7.89
N LEU A 87 -11.90 9.25 -6.93
CA LEU A 87 -11.33 10.57 -6.65
C LEU A 87 -10.58 11.13 -7.86
N LYS A 88 -9.80 10.29 -8.55
CA LYS A 88 -9.13 10.67 -9.79
C LYS A 88 -10.14 11.08 -10.87
N TYR A 89 -11.18 10.28 -11.09
CA TYR A 89 -12.23 10.57 -12.05
C TYR A 89 -12.91 11.93 -11.77
N HIS A 90 -13.23 12.21 -10.51
CA HIS A 90 -13.83 13.49 -10.14
C HIS A 90 -12.85 14.66 -10.32
N GLY A 91 -11.59 14.47 -9.92
CA GLY A 91 -10.53 15.46 -10.14
C GLY A 91 -10.37 15.80 -11.62
N ASP A 92 -10.29 14.79 -12.49
CA ASP A 92 -10.15 14.98 -13.94
C ASP A 92 -11.37 15.70 -14.54
N ARG A 93 -12.59 15.37 -14.10
CA ARG A 93 -13.81 16.07 -14.53
C ARG A 93 -13.84 17.53 -14.13
N ILE A 94 -13.47 17.84 -12.89
CA ILE A 94 -13.43 19.24 -12.40
C ILE A 94 -12.40 20.04 -13.21
N MET A 95 -11.20 19.49 -13.38
CA MET A 95 -10.13 20.15 -14.15
C MET A 95 -10.53 20.37 -15.60
N LYS A 96 -11.22 19.41 -16.22
CA LYS A 96 -11.76 19.56 -17.58
C LYS A 96 -12.79 20.69 -17.68
N GLY A 97 -13.68 20.83 -16.69
CA GLY A 97 -14.66 21.93 -16.64
C GLY A 97 -13.98 23.30 -16.53
N LEU A 98 -13.04 23.45 -15.60
CA LEU A 98 -12.29 24.70 -15.42
C LEU A 98 -11.50 25.09 -16.67
N ALA A 99 -10.90 24.11 -17.35
CA ALA A 99 -10.19 24.35 -18.60
C ALA A 99 -11.10 24.82 -19.74
N ALA A 100 -12.34 24.31 -19.82
CA ALA A 100 -13.32 24.75 -20.83
C ALA A 100 -13.68 26.24 -20.67
N ASP A 101 -13.67 26.75 -19.44
CA ASP A 101 -13.93 28.15 -19.12
C ASP A 101 -12.65 29.03 -19.09
N ASN A 102 -11.50 28.49 -19.52
CA ASN A 102 -10.18 29.14 -19.48
C ASN A 102 -9.75 29.60 -18.07
N ILE A 103 -10.20 28.90 -17.02
CA ILE A 103 -9.84 29.21 -15.62
C ILE A 103 -8.53 28.49 -15.26
N PRO A 104 -7.44 29.22 -14.96
CA PRO A 104 -6.19 28.59 -14.53
C PRO A 104 -6.33 28.04 -13.11
N ALA A 105 -6.37 26.73 -12.97
CA ALA A 105 -6.47 26.05 -11.68
C ALA A 105 -5.56 24.82 -11.61
N ARG A 106 -5.26 24.37 -10.39
CA ARG A 106 -4.65 23.06 -10.12
C ARG A 106 -5.16 22.48 -8.81
N ILE A 107 -5.47 21.19 -8.81
CA ILE A 107 -5.77 20.46 -7.58
C ILE A 107 -4.48 20.26 -6.79
N VAL A 108 -4.54 20.55 -5.49
CA VAL A 108 -3.44 20.41 -4.54
C VAL A 108 -3.94 19.73 -3.27
N LYS A 109 -3.03 19.06 -2.56
CA LYS A 109 -3.34 18.34 -1.31
C LYS A 109 -4.00 19.21 -0.23
N GLY A 110 -3.70 20.52 -0.22
CA GLY A 110 -4.32 21.47 0.70
C GLY A 110 -3.60 22.81 0.74
N PRO A 111 -4.15 23.82 1.46
CA PRO A 111 -3.65 25.19 1.44
C PRO A 111 -2.22 25.31 1.98
N VAL A 112 -1.83 24.47 2.94
CA VAL A 112 -0.45 24.45 3.48
C VAL A 112 0.57 24.03 2.42
N PHE A 113 0.24 23.03 1.60
CA PHE A 113 1.12 22.55 0.53
C PHE A 113 1.13 23.51 -0.66
N ALA A 114 -0.04 24.02 -1.04
CA ALA A 114 -0.20 24.98 -2.13
C ALA A 114 0.70 26.22 -1.96
N ARG A 115 0.72 26.78 -0.73
CA ARG A 115 1.55 27.95 -0.38
C ARG A 115 3.05 27.72 -0.54
N LYS A 116 3.53 26.47 -0.55
CA LYS A 116 4.96 26.16 -0.76
C LYS A 116 5.34 26.04 -2.23
N LEU A 117 4.39 25.71 -3.11
CA LEU A 117 4.65 25.44 -4.54
C LEU A 117 4.43 26.64 -5.47
N TYR A 118 3.52 27.54 -5.13
CA TYR A 118 3.07 28.62 -6.01
C TYR A 118 3.33 30.02 -5.43
N ARG A 119 4.39 30.17 -4.64
CA ARG A 119 4.89 31.47 -4.19
C ARG A 119 6.03 31.93 -5.06
#